data_AF-A0A0U5GX73-F1
#
_entry.id   AF-A0A0U5GX73-F1
#
_cell.length_a   1.000
_cell.length_b   1.000
_cell.length_c   1.000
_cell.angle_alpha   90.00
_cell.angle_beta   90.00
_cell.angle_gamma   90.00
#
_symmetry.space_group_name_H-M   'P 1'
#
loop_
_entity.id
_entity.type
_entity.pdbx_description
1 polymer ?
#
loop_
_entity_poly.entity_id
_entity_poly.type
_entity_poly.pdbx_seq_one_letter_code
_entity_poly.pdbx_strand_id
1 'polypeptide(L)'
;MTRVRVRGIYSTALTRRLLDAGFDVVDASPPIRERFDADFHTEPYDVDVWMTPDRQGVGVSGRPDAADDVLDVVGDTGIDTFVWPDRAARGAVFNAVVERTVRGGAVVALAGDHEGYLPFDAADEHVEEGDHLRVQVREPNPWWADDRPVVGTDLRAIGGLTSLERGVDALVAGTPDGSRNHELARTTELLTPDVPDRWGVQWHYAADGASMDALGDALDDAVSLANRLEEAISNAPAPSDTAPYRVAAPERTVWAWFGRDSRFALDDARGAVTSTMDGHHRIKAGSEAASGAVDFAEALGASTDGFPFGAVTDQFGPTEGDLVAIEHGKPDGRLITLGRGEVTDRDRDAGRVTVRREMSPGGAYDELGVEREEGDVATTRFTEGNWWYPTVYKGTDGHVKGTYLNVSTPVEVFPDAVRYVDLHVDVVKHADGTVEVVDEDELRECVDAGLVSEELSEKALSVAERVRAAVSDDD
;
A
#
# COMPACT_ATOMS: atom_id res chain seq x y z
N MET A 1 -3.24 26.89 0.87
CA MET A 1 -3.91 25.68 1.38
C MET A 1 -3.39 24.54 0.54
N THR A 2 -2.99 23.43 1.14
CA THR A 2 -2.43 22.30 0.39
C THR A 2 -3.54 21.63 -0.40
N ARG A 3 -3.38 21.53 -1.72
CA ARG A 3 -4.35 20.91 -2.62
C ARG A 3 -4.08 19.41 -2.75
N VAL A 4 -5.09 18.59 -2.52
CA VAL A 4 -4.97 17.13 -2.45
C VAL A 4 -5.89 16.47 -3.45
N ARG A 5 -5.35 15.58 -4.28
CA ARG A 5 -6.15 14.69 -5.12
C ARG A 5 -6.23 13.32 -4.46
N VAL A 6 -7.42 12.71 -4.46
CA VAL A 6 -7.63 11.38 -3.87
C VAL A 6 -8.27 10.42 -4.88
N ARG A 7 -7.75 9.19 -4.98
CA ARG A 7 -8.24 8.13 -5.88
C ARG A 7 -8.30 6.76 -5.21
N GLY A 8 -9.26 5.94 -5.65
CA GLY A 8 -9.45 4.56 -5.19
C GLY A 8 -10.61 4.38 -4.21
N ILE A 9 -10.70 3.18 -3.62
CA ILE A 9 -11.86 2.79 -2.80
C ILE A 9 -11.99 3.61 -1.51
N TYR A 10 -10.87 4.07 -0.95
CA TYR A 10 -10.81 4.88 0.28
C TYR A 10 -11.16 6.36 0.06
N SER A 11 -11.39 6.78 -1.19
CA SER A 11 -11.41 8.20 -1.58
C SER A 11 -12.50 9.02 -0.91
N THR A 12 -13.71 8.47 -0.69
CA THR A 12 -14.78 9.20 -0.01
C THR A 12 -14.47 9.44 1.47
N ALA A 13 -13.97 8.42 2.17
CA ALA A 13 -13.57 8.53 3.57
C ALA A 13 -12.41 9.52 3.75
N LEU A 14 -11.36 9.38 2.93
CA LEU A 14 -10.20 10.27 2.99
C LEU A 14 -10.55 11.70 2.59
N THR A 15 -11.43 11.90 1.60
CA THR A 15 -11.95 13.25 1.27
C THR A 15 -12.60 13.89 2.50
N ARG A 16 -13.44 13.14 3.23
CA ARG A 16 -14.07 13.66 4.45
C ARG A 16 -13.03 14.09 5.49
N ARG A 17 -12.06 13.24 5.79
CA ARG A 17 -11.03 13.52 6.80
C ARG A 17 -10.12 14.69 6.40
N LEU A 18 -9.74 14.77 5.13
CA LEU A 18 -8.92 15.87 4.60
C LEU A 18 -9.65 17.21 4.64
N LEU A 19 -10.94 17.24 4.29
CA LEU A 19 -11.75 18.45 4.40
C LEU A 19 -11.90 18.90 5.87
N ASP A 20 -12.08 17.96 6.81
CA ASP A 20 -12.15 18.25 8.24
C ASP A 20 -10.83 18.80 8.80
N ALA A 21 -9.71 18.36 8.24
CA ALA A 21 -8.38 18.87 8.58
C ALA A 21 -8.01 20.18 7.85
N GLY A 22 -8.89 20.72 7.00
CA GLY A 22 -8.67 22.00 6.31
C GLY A 22 -7.75 21.91 5.10
N PHE A 23 -7.72 20.77 4.41
CA PHE A 23 -7.11 20.63 3.08
C PHE A 23 -8.11 20.96 1.98
N ASP A 24 -7.59 21.40 0.84
CA ASP A 24 -8.40 21.67 -0.35
C ASP A 24 -8.40 20.42 -1.24
N VAL A 25 -9.53 19.75 -1.38
CA VAL A 25 -9.61 18.55 -2.22
C VAL A 25 -9.93 18.98 -3.65
N VAL A 26 -9.05 18.66 -4.59
CA VAL A 26 -9.17 19.06 -5.99
C VAL A 26 -9.33 17.85 -6.92
N ASP A 27 -9.82 18.11 -8.13
CA ASP A 27 -10.03 17.08 -9.16
C ASP A 27 -10.83 15.89 -8.59
N ALA A 28 -11.91 16.15 -7.83
CA ALA A 28 -12.73 15.09 -7.25
C ALA A 28 -13.40 14.25 -8.35
N SER A 29 -13.54 12.94 -8.15
CA SER A 29 -14.27 12.06 -9.08
C SER A 29 -15.79 12.36 -9.05
N PRO A 30 -16.55 12.01 -10.10
CA PRO A 30 -18.00 12.27 -10.12
C PRO A 30 -18.75 11.74 -8.88
N PRO A 31 -18.48 10.50 -8.38
CA PRO A 31 -19.12 10.03 -7.15
C PRO A 31 -18.81 10.87 -5.91
N ILE A 32 -17.62 11.48 -5.82
CA ILE A 32 -17.27 12.36 -4.70
C ILE A 32 -18.07 13.68 -4.82
N ARG A 33 -18.11 14.29 -6.02
CA ARG A 33 -18.86 15.53 -6.25
C ARG A 33 -20.36 15.38 -5.95
N GLU A 34 -20.93 14.20 -6.19
CA GLU A 34 -22.34 13.91 -5.87
C GLU A 34 -22.61 13.73 -4.37
N ARG A 35 -21.61 13.29 -3.61
CA ARG A 35 -21.76 12.92 -2.19
C ARG A 35 -21.54 14.07 -1.22
N PHE A 36 -20.75 15.06 -1.61
CA PHE A 36 -20.37 16.17 -0.75
C PHE A 36 -21.02 17.46 -1.19
N ASP A 37 -21.52 18.24 -0.23
CA ASP A 37 -21.96 19.62 -0.43
C ASP A 37 -20.75 20.56 -0.37
N ALA A 38 -19.79 20.36 -1.29
CA ALA A 38 -18.56 21.12 -1.41
C ALA A 38 -18.22 21.35 -2.89
N ASP A 39 -17.63 22.51 -3.17
CA ASP A 39 -17.14 22.84 -4.50
C ASP A 39 -15.75 22.23 -4.71
N PHE A 40 -15.63 21.29 -5.63
CA PHE A 40 -14.35 20.67 -6.00
C PHE A 40 -13.88 21.20 -7.34
N HIS A 41 -12.88 22.08 -7.31
CA HIS A 41 -12.31 22.66 -8.52
C HIS A 41 -11.40 21.67 -9.25
N THR A 42 -11.37 21.78 -10.58
CA THR A 42 -10.39 21.08 -11.42
C THR A 42 -9.12 21.93 -11.48
N GLU A 43 -8.24 21.73 -10.49
CA GLU A 43 -6.99 22.46 -10.30
C GLU A 43 -5.79 21.49 -10.18
N PRO A 44 -4.54 21.96 -10.39
CA PRO A 44 -3.38 21.14 -10.06
C PRO A 44 -3.34 20.83 -8.56
N TYR A 45 -2.85 19.63 -8.22
CA TYR A 45 -2.68 19.20 -6.84
C TYR A 45 -1.23 19.36 -6.38
N ASP A 46 -1.05 19.57 -5.08
CA ASP A 46 0.25 19.57 -4.42
C ASP A 46 0.62 18.18 -3.89
N VAL A 47 -0.39 17.37 -3.56
CA VAL A 47 -0.28 16.00 -3.06
C VAL A 47 -1.29 15.10 -3.77
N ASP A 48 -0.84 13.92 -4.15
CA ASP A 48 -1.66 12.87 -4.71
C ASP A 48 -1.75 11.69 -3.73
N VAL A 49 -2.97 11.23 -3.49
CA VAL A 49 -3.27 10.06 -2.65
C VAL A 49 -3.96 9.02 -3.52
N TRP A 50 -3.35 7.84 -3.69
CA TRP A 50 -3.90 6.77 -4.52
C TRP A 50 -3.85 5.43 -3.80
N MET A 51 -4.82 4.58 -4.08
CA MET A 51 -4.88 3.21 -3.56
C MET A 51 -3.72 2.36 -4.07
N THR A 52 -3.14 1.54 -3.19
CA THR A 52 -2.11 0.56 -3.57
C THR A 52 -2.67 -0.53 -4.52
N PRO A 53 -1.83 -1.18 -5.35
CA PRO A 53 -2.31 -2.20 -6.29
C PRO A 53 -3.01 -3.40 -5.62
N ASP A 54 -2.54 -3.77 -4.43
CA ASP A 54 -3.10 -4.83 -3.58
C ASP A 54 -4.29 -4.36 -2.73
N ARG A 55 -4.66 -3.08 -2.84
CA ARG A 55 -5.78 -2.41 -2.16
C ARG A 55 -5.69 -2.36 -0.64
N GLN A 56 -4.54 -2.69 -0.07
CA GLN A 56 -4.40 -2.76 1.38
C GLN A 56 -4.21 -1.38 2.02
N GLY A 57 -3.85 -0.37 1.23
CA GLY A 57 -3.57 0.96 1.72
C GLY A 57 -3.58 2.03 0.63
N VAL A 58 -2.84 3.11 0.86
CA VAL A 58 -2.64 4.22 -0.07
C VAL A 58 -1.18 4.65 -0.15
N GLY A 59 -0.76 5.14 -1.32
CA GLY A 59 0.43 5.97 -1.47
C GLY A 59 0.06 7.44 -1.36
N VAL A 60 0.90 8.22 -0.69
CA VAL A 60 0.83 9.68 -0.59
C VAL A 60 2.10 10.23 -1.22
N SER A 61 1.99 11.06 -2.26
CA SER A 61 3.17 11.64 -2.91
C SER A 61 2.96 13.09 -3.34
N GLY A 62 3.96 13.91 -3.07
CA GLY A 62 3.95 15.34 -3.35
C GLY A 62 5.24 16.02 -2.89
N ARG A 63 5.21 17.35 -2.81
CA ARG A 63 6.32 18.12 -2.21
C ARG A 63 6.49 17.70 -0.73
N PRO A 64 7.73 17.56 -0.21
CA PRO A 64 7.98 16.98 1.11
C PRO A 64 7.09 17.53 2.24
N ASP A 65 7.09 18.85 2.47
CA ASP A 65 6.30 19.46 3.54
C ASP A 65 4.79 19.23 3.38
N ALA A 66 4.29 19.33 2.14
CA ALA A 66 2.87 19.13 1.85
C ALA A 66 2.44 17.67 2.02
N ALA A 67 3.31 16.73 1.64
CA ALA A 67 3.06 15.30 1.79
C ALA A 67 3.01 14.89 3.26
N ASP A 68 3.87 15.48 4.10
CA ASP A 68 3.90 15.19 5.55
C ASP A 68 2.62 15.65 6.25
N ASP A 69 2.12 16.86 5.94
CA ASP A 69 0.85 17.36 6.50
C ASP A 69 -0.34 16.44 6.14
N VAL A 70 -0.39 15.95 4.89
CA VAL A 70 -1.45 15.02 4.44
C VAL A 70 -1.28 13.64 5.09
N LEU A 71 -0.04 13.22 5.27
CA LEU A 71 0.30 11.95 5.90
C LEU A 71 -0.12 11.90 7.36
N ASP A 72 -0.03 13.00 8.11
CA ASP A 72 -0.51 13.05 9.50
C ASP A 72 -2.00 12.69 9.57
N VAL A 73 -2.81 13.20 8.64
CA VAL A 73 -4.23 12.84 8.55
C VAL A 73 -4.38 11.36 8.20
N VAL A 74 -3.66 10.88 7.19
CA VAL A 74 -3.78 9.48 6.72
C VAL A 74 -3.29 8.49 7.78
N GLY A 75 -2.18 8.77 8.45
CA GLY A 75 -1.56 7.96 9.49
C GLY A 75 -2.42 7.85 10.75
N ASP A 76 -3.14 8.92 11.10
CA ASP A 76 -4.08 8.95 12.24
C ASP A 76 -5.43 8.27 11.92
N THR A 77 -5.50 7.37 10.94
CA THR A 77 -6.77 6.70 10.58
C THR A 77 -7.22 5.71 11.65
N GLY A 78 -6.28 4.99 12.26
CA GLY A 78 -6.54 4.03 13.31
C GLY A 78 -5.24 3.48 13.87
N ILE A 79 -5.33 2.85 15.04
CA ILE A 79 -4.16 2.36 15.79
C ILE A 79 -3.35 1.30 15.02
N ASP A 80 -3.96 0.63 14.05
CA ASP A 80 -3.35 -0.37 13.17
C ASP A 80 -3.07 0.18 11.76
N THR A 81 -2.94 1.51 11.62
CA THR A 81 -2.35 2.14 10.44
C THR A 81 -0.83 2.16 10.57
N PHE A 82 -0.14 1.63 9.55
CA PHE A 82 1.33 1.67 9.49
C PHE A 82 1.78 2.54 8.33
N VAL A 83 2.86 3.27 8.53
CA VAL A 83 3.34 4.27 7.57
C VAL A 83 4.83 4.08 7.32
N TRP A 84 5.22 3.94 6.05
CA TRP A 84 6.61 3.74 5.66
C TRP A 84 7.03 4.67 4.52
N PRO A 85 8.11 5.45 4.68
CA PRO A 85 8.63 6.27 3.60
C PRO A 85 9.20 5.40 2.48
N ASP A 86 8.92 5.76 1.23
CA ASP A 86 9.49 5.11 0.07
C ASP A 86 10.96 5.52 -0.10
N ARG A 87 11.80 4.58 -0.55
CA ARG A 87 13.23 4.80 -0.85
C ARG A 87 13.45 5.25 -2.30
N ALA A 88 12.50 4.96 -3.18
CA ALA A 88 12.45 5.32 -4.59
C ALA A 88 11.13 6.04 -4.90
N ALA A 89 10.98 7.23 -4.32
CA ALA A 89 9.82 8.08 -4.51
C ALA A 89 9.50 8.37 -5.98
N ARG A 90 8.22 8.67 -6.25
CA ARG A 90 7.72 9.04 -7.57
C ARG A 90 8.57 10.15 -8.19
N GLY A 91 8.97 9.95 -9.45
CA GLY A 91 9.76 10.94 -10.18
C GLY A 91 11.22 11.06 -9.74
N ALA A 92 11.69 10.28 -8.75
CA ALA A 92 13.10 10.24 -8.38
C ALA A 92 13.97 9.75 -9.54
N VAL A 93 15.16 10.33 -9.69
CA VAL A 93 16.10 10.07 -10.77
C VAL A 93 17.36 9.44 -10.19
N PHE A 94 17.83 8.37 -10.84
CA PHE A 94 19.01 7.62 -10.45
C PHE A 94 19.95 7.41 -11.63
N ASN A 95 21.25 7.37 -11.35
CA ASN A 95 22.17 6.59 -12.16
C ASN A 95 22.11 5.16 -11.64
N ALA A 96 21.75 4.22 -12.51
CA ALA A 96 21.52 2.82 -12.19
C ALA A 96 22.49 1.92 -12.95
N VAL A 97 22.69 0.70 -12.44
CA VAL A 97 23.45 -0.36 -13.12
C VAL A 97 22.49 -1.49 -13.45
N VAL A 98 22.49 -1.97 -14.69
CA VAL A 98 21.69 -3.13 -15.08
C VAL A 98 22.32 -4.39 -14.51
N GLU A 99 21.69 -4.99 -13.51
CA GLU A 99 22.22 -6.19 -12.84
C GLU A 99 21.96 -7.46 -13.62
N ARG A 100 20.79 -7.53 -14.28
CA ARG A 100 20.36 -8.69 -15.06
C ARG A 100 19.20 -8.32 -15.98
N THR A 101 19.13 -9.01 -17.11
CA THR A 101 17.95 -8.97 -17.98
C THR A 101 16.96 -10.05 -17.58
N VAL A 102 15.67 -9.73 -17.69
CA VAL A 102 14.56 -10.65 -17.44
C VAL A 102 13.61 -10.62 -18.63
N ARG A 103 12.56 -11.44 -18.61
CA ARG A 103 11.57 -11.44 -19.70
C ARG A 103 10.83 -10.10 -19.72
N GLY A 104 11.05 -9.30 -20.77
CA GLY A 104 10.33 -8.05 -21.01
C GLY A 104 11.00 -6.79 -20.45
N GLY A 105 12.15 -6.92 -19.77
CA GLY A 105 12.86 -5.78 -19.21
C GLY A 105 14.16 -6.17 -18.51
N ALA A 106 14.67 -5.28 -17.67
CA ALA A 106 15.85 -5.49 -16.86
C ALA A 106 15.60 -5.14 -15.40
N VAL A 107 16.35 -5.78 -14.50
CA VAL A 107 16.44 -5.34 -13.10
C VAL A 107 17.67 -4.46 -12.97
N VAL A 108 17.48 -3.27 -12.40
CA VAL A 108 18.54 -2.27 -12.26
C VAL A 108 18.80 -1.97 -10.78
N ALA A 109 20.06 -1.88 -10.39
CA ALA A 109 20.47 -1.43 -9.08
C ALA A 109 20.32 0.09 -8.97
N LEU A 110 19.55 0.54 -7.98
CA LEU A 110 19.37 1.92 -7.57
C LEU A 110 20.21 2.19 -6.31
N ALA A 111 20.35 3.46 -5.93
CA ALA A 111 21.13 3.83 -4.76
C ALA A 111 20.47 3.35 -3.46
N GLY A 112 21.28 2.91 -2.49
CA GLY A 112 20.78 2.48 -1.18
C GLY A 112 20.30 1.03 -1.12
N ASP A 113 20.89 0.15 -1.93
CA ASP A 113 20.59 -1.29 -1.98
C ASP A 113 19.12 -1.57 -2.34
N HIS A 114 18.64 -0.88 -3.38
CA HIS A 114 17.27 -0.99 -3.87
C HIS A 114 17.30 -1.35 -5.35
N GLU A 115 16.33 -2.15 -5.81
CA GLU A 115 16.22 -2.58 -7.20
C GLU A 115 15.07 -1.82 -7.89
N GLY A 116 15.18 -1.56 -9.19
CA GLY A 116 14.08 -1.10 -10.03
C GLY A 116 13.85 -2.05 -11.20
N TYR A 117 12.64 -2.04 -11.76
CA TYR A 117 12.33 -2.76 -13.00
C TYR A 117 12.27 -1.77 -14.17
N LEU A 118 13.10 -1.99 -15.19
CA LEU A 118 13.15 -1.22 -16.43
C LEU A 118 12.52 -2.04 -17.57
N PRO A 119 11.28 -1.77 -17.99
CA PRO A 119 10.72 -2.34 -19.21
C PRO A 119 11.57 -1.98 -20.43
N PHE A 120 11.76 -2.91 -21.38
CA PHE A 120 12.58 -2.65 -22.56
C PHE A 120 11.99 -1.56 -23.48
N ASP A 121 10.67 -1.37 -23.47
CA ASP A 121 9.98 -0.32 -24.22
C ASP A 121 10.04 1.06 -23.53
N ALA A 122 10.56 1.12 -22.29
CA ALA A 122 10.85 2.35 -21.57
C ALA A 122 12.36 2.74 -21.64
N ALA A 123 13.12 2.03 -22.48
CA ALA A 123 14.52 2.30 -22.79
C ALA A 123 14.67 2.78 -24.24
N ASP A 124 15.37 3.91 -24.44
CA ASP A 124 15.67 4.44 -25.79
C ASP A 124 16.66 3.56 -26.57
N GLU A 125 17.52 2.85 -25.85
CA GLU A 125 18.59 2.04 -26.40
C GLU A 125 18.46 0.58 -25.98
N HIS A 126 19.20 -0.30 -26.66
CA HIS A 126 19.28 -1.70 -26.25
C HIS A 126 19.92 -1.79 -24.87
N VAL A 127 19.34 -2.63 -24.00
CA VAL A 127 19.76 -2.77 -22.60
C VAL A 127 20.40 -4.14 -22.39
N GLU A 128 21.64 -4.14 -21.94
CA GLU A 128 22.45 -5.32 -21.61
C GLU A 128 22.87 -5.32 -20.13
N GLU A 129 23.25 -6.49 -19.63
CA GLU A 129 23.80 -6.64 -18.27
C GLU A 129 25.12 -5.87 -18.13
N GLY A 130 25.24 -5.08 -17.07
CA GLY A 130 26.37 -4.20 -16.81
C GLY A 130 26.23 -2.79 -17.39
N ASP A 131 25.16 -2.47 -18.11
CA ASP A 131 24.93 -1.12 -18.61
C ASP A 131 24.70 -0.11 -17.48
N HIS A 132 25.18 1.11 -17.69
CA HIS A 132 25.03 2.23 -16.78
C HIS A 132 24.07 3.25 -17.37
N LEU A 133 22.87 3.35 -16.80
CA LEU A 133 21.78 4.15 -17.35
C LEU A 133 21.33 5.22 -16.38
N ARG A 134 20.79 6.32 -16.91
CA ARG A 134 20.00 7.26 -16.11
C ARG A 134 18.54 6.86 -16.21
N VAL A 135 17.89 6.65 -15.07
CA VAL A 135 16.51 6.20 -15.00
C VAL A 135 15.70 7.07 -14.04
N GLN A 136 14.41 7.22 -14.32
CA GLN A 136 13.45 7.90 -13.46
C GLN A 136 12.35 6.94 -13.02
N VAL A 137 11.99 6.98 -11.73
CA VAL A 137 10.85 6.25 -11.18
C VAL A 137 9.55 6.77 -11.79
N ARG A 138 8.82 5.88 -12.48
CA ARG A 138 7.51 6.14 -13.08
C ARG A 138 6.40 5.76 -12.14
N GLU A 139 6.46 4.52 -11.67
CA GLU A 139 5.44 3.92 -10.83
C GLU A 139 6.16 3.39 -9.59
N PRO A 140 6.12 4.13 -8.47
CA PRO A 140 6.60 3.61 -7.21
C PRO A 140 5.69 2.47 -6.75
N ASN A 141 6.21 1.56 -5.93
CA ASN A 141 5.48 0.37 -5.51
C ASN A 141 5.72 0.15 -4.01
N PRO A 142 4.67 -0.15 -3.20
CA PRO A 142 4.90 -0.54 -1.83
C PRO A 142 5.70 -1.84 -1.78
N TRP A 143 6.79 -1.78 -1.04
CA TRP A 143 7.75 -2.86 -0.84
C TRP A 143 7.20 -4.17 -0.27
N TRP A 144 6.04 -4.15 0.42
CA TRP A 144 5.38 -5.38 0.85
C TRP A 144 4.68 -6.14 -0.30
N ALA A 145 4.34 -5.45 -1.39
CA ALA A 145 3.69 -6.04 -2.55
C ALA A 145 4.72 -6.47 -3.60
N ASP A 146 5.59 -5.54 -4.02
CA ASP A 146 6.76 -5.81 -4.87
C ASP A 146 7.75 -4.65 -4.69
N ASP A 147 8.98 -4.99 -4.28
CA ASP A 147 10.03 -4.04 -3.92
C ASP A 147 10.66 -3.34 -5.13
N ARG A 148 10.19 -3.60 -6.35
CA ARG A 148 10.70 -2.95 -7.56
C ARG A 148 9.73 -1.88 -8.09
N PRO A 149 10.04 -0.58 -7.94
CA PRO A 149 9.41 0.45 -8.74
C PRO A 149 9.67 0.24 -10.24
N VAL A 150 8.71 0.65 -11.07
CA VAL A 150 8.91 0.72 -12.52
C VAL A 150 9.67 1.99 -12.86
N VAL A 151 10.76 1.86 -13.60
CA VAL A 151 11.61 2.97 -14.03
C VAL A 151 11.67 3.09 -15.55
N GLY A 152 12.00 4.27 -16.06
CA GLY A 152 12.22 4.51 -17.50
C GLY A 152 13.40 5.45 -17.74
N THR A 153 13.99 5.40 -18.93
CA THR A 153 15.16 6.23 -19.29
C THR A 153 14.79 7.66 -19.72
N ASP A 154 13.58 7.83 -20.27
CA ASP A 154 13.01 9.15 -20.54
C ASP A 154 12.91 9.98 -19.25
N LEU A 155 12.84 11.30 -19.37
CA LEU A 155 12.64 12.19 -18.22
C LEU A 155 11.32 12.94 -18.36
N ARG A 156 10.58 13.03 -17.24
CA ARG A 156 9.30 13.71 -17.16
C ARG A 156 9.22 14.58 -15.92
N ALA A 157 8.68 15.78 -16.09
CA ALA A 157 8.23 16.62 -15.01
C ALA A 157 6.75 16.31 -14.78
N ILE A 158 6.48 15.41 -13.83
CA ILE A 158 5.14 14.86 -13.59
C ILE A 158 4.31 15.91 -12.84
N GLY A 159 3.08 16.11 -13.29
CA GLY A 159 2.13 17.04 -12.72
C GLY A 159 0.69 16.57 -12.95
N GLY A 160 -0.26 17.22 -12.27
CA GLY A 160 -1.64 16.72 -12.20
C GLY A 160 -2.46 16.88 -13.47
N LEU A 161 -2.54 18.10 -13.99
CA LEU A 161 -3.25 18.41 -15.24
C LEU A 161 -2.34 18.27 -16.45
N THR A 162 -1.05 18.50 -16.28
CA THR A 162 -0.04 18.39 -17.33
C THR A 162 1.27 17.84 -16.80
N SER A 163 2.06 17.28 -17.70
CA SER A 163 3.45 16.94 -17.47
C SER A 163 4.29 17.42 -18.65
N LEU A 164 5.57 17.64 -18.43
CA LEU A 164 6.51 17.86 -19.54
C LEU A 164 7.29 16.58 -19.81
N GLU A 165 7.48 16.24 -21.08
CA GLU A 165 8.32 15.13 -21.52
C GLU A 165 9.60 15.65 -22.19
N ARG A 166 10.75 15.18 -21.71
CA ARG A 166 12.06 15.54 -22.25
C ARG A 166 12.32 14.76 -23.54
N GLY A 167 13.10 15.35 -24.46
CA GLY A 167 13.47 14.74 -25.73
C GLY A 167 12.52 15.08 -26.89
N VAL A 168 11.42 15.78 -26.61
CA VAL A 168 10.39 16.14 -27.59
C VAL A 168 10.78 17.42 -28.34
N ASP A 169 10.72 17.36 -29.68
CA ASP A 169 10.97 18.49 -30.59
C ASP A 169 9.67 19.14 -31.07
N ALA A 170 8.80 19.46 -30.10
CA ALA A 170 7.51 20.10 -30.31
C ALA A 170 7.00 20.72 -28.99
N LEU A 171 6.29 21.84 -29.07
CA LEU A 171 5.70 22.49 -27.89
C LEU A 171 4.70 21.57 -27.17
N VAL A 172 3.92 20.78 -27.91
CA VAL A 172 2.93 19.84 -27.38
C VAL A 172 3.35 18.42 -27.74
N ALA A 173 3.67 17.62 -26.72
CA ALA A 173 3.96 16.19 -26.84
C ALA A 173 2.68 15.38 -27.08
N GLY A 174 1.57 15.76 -26.42
CA GLY A 174 0.29 15.09 -26.62
C GLY A 174 -0.88 15.68 -25.83
N THR A 175 -2.07 15.21 -26.18
CA THR A 175 -3.36 15.54 -25.57
C THR A 175 -4.12 14.27 -25.23
N PRO A 176 -5.18 14.31 -24.39
CA PRO A 176 -5.86 13.10 -23.92
C PRO A 176 -6.39 12.19 -25.05
N ASP A 177 -6.75 12.76 -26.19
CA ASP A 177 -7.25 12.04 -27.38
C ASP A 177 -6.19 11.85 -28.48
N GLY A 178 -4.95 12.30 -28.25
CA GLY A 178 -3.86 12.29 -29.23
C GLY A 178 -4.06 13.20 -30.44
N SER A 179 -5.09 14.06 -30.46
CA SER A 179 -5.40 14.93 -31.58
C SER A 179 -4.62 16.23 -31.55
N ARG A 180 -3.89 16.52 -32.64
CA ARG A 180 -3.21 17.82 -32.83
C ARG A 180 -4.17 19.02 -32.89
N ASN A 181 -5.47 18.78 -33.12
CA ASN A 181 -6.49 19.82 -33.19
C ASN A 181 -7.27 19.98 -31.88
N HIS A 182 -6.88 19.26 -30.83
CA HIS A 182 -7.50 19.37 -29.52
C HIS A 182 -7.37 20.80 -28.99
N GLU A 183 -8.39 21.25 -28.24
CA GLU A 183 -8.43 22.62 -27.71
C GLU A 183 -7.20 22.95 -26.87
N LEU A 184 -6.79 22.03 -26.01
CA LEU A 184 -5.60 22.14 -25.16
C LEU A 184 -4.30 22.42 -25.93
N ALA A 185 -4.15 21.92 -27.17
CA ALA A 185 -2.98 22.23 -27.99
C ALA A 185 -2.94 23.72 -28.37
N ARG A 186 -4.08 24.29 -28.77
CA ARG A 186 -4.20 25.74 -29.04
C ARG A 186 -4.05 26.57 -27.77
N THR A 187 -4.61 26.09 -26.65
CA THR A 187 -4.46 26.74 -25.34
C THR A 187 -3.00 26.87 -24.93
N THR A 188 -2.18 25.85 -25.20
CA THR A 188 -0.74 25.88 -24.91
C THR A 188 -0.05 27.03 -25.67
N GLU A 189 -0.38 27.23 -26.94
CA GLU A 189 0.16 28.34 -27.73
C GLU A 189 -0.28 29.71 -27.20
N LEU A 190 -1.49 29.81 -26.64
CA LEU A 190 -2.02 31.04 -26.06
C LEU A 190 -1.39 31.37 -24.70
N LEU A 191 -1.15 30.37 -23.85
CA LEU A 191 -0.48 30.53 -22.56
C LEU A 191 0.97 31.00 -22.72
N THR A 192 1.58 30.76 -23.89
CA THR A 192 2.96 31.18 -24.22
C THR A 192 3.97 30.76 -23.14
N PRO A 193 4.01 29.46 -22.76
CA PRO A 193 4.82 29.00 -21.66
C PRO A 193 6.32 29.08 -21.98
N ASP A 194 7.13 29.34 -20.96
CA ASP A 194 8.60 29.32 -21.05
C ASP A 194 9.12 27.88 -20.92
N VAL A 195 8.68 26.99 -21.81
CA VAL A 195 9.05 25.57 -21.81
C VAL A 195 10.53 25.45 -22.21
N PRO A 196 11.37 24.74 -21.44
CA PRO A 196 12.78 24.56 -21.79
C PRO A 196 12.96 23.85 -23.13
N ASP A 197 14.08 24.13 -23.81
CA ASP A 197 14.42 23.45 -25.06
C ASP A 197 14.35 21.93 -24.90
N ARG A 198 13.79 21.24 -25.90
CA ARG A 198 13.62 19.78 -25.93
C ARG A 198 12.67 19.22 -24.86
N TRP A 199 11.77 20.04 -24.33
CA TRP A 199 10.63 19.57 -23.54
C TRP A 199 9.31 19.85 -24.28
N GLY A 200 8.38 18.90 -24.20
CA GLY A 200 7.05 19.02 -24.80
C GLY A 200 5.94 18.83 -23.77
N VAL A 201 4.85 19.60 -23.92
CA VAL A 201 3.69 19.57 -23.02
C VAL A 201 2.81 18.36 -23.30
N GLN A 202 2.62 17.52 -22.29
CA GLN A 202 1.67 16.41 -22.29
C GLN A 202 0.47 16.78 -21.40
N TRP A 203 -0.70 16.98 -22.00
CA TRP A 203 -1.92 17.23 -21.24
C TRP A 203 -2.60 15.92 -20.83
N HIS A 204 -3.04 15.86 -19.58
CA HIS A 204 -3.76 14.72 -19.00
C HIS A 204 -5.27 14.90 -19.14
N TYR A 205 -6.02 13.81 -18.95
CA TYR A 205 -7.48 13.83 -19.08
C TYR A 205 -8.15 14.89 -18.18
N ALA A 206 -7.65 15.07 -16.96
CA ALA A 206 -8.18 16.05 -16.01
C ALA A 206 -8.02 17.51 -16.48
N ALA A 207 -7.14 17.80 -17.44
CA ALA A 207 -7.03 19.14 -18.02
C ALA A 207 -8.26 19.51 -18.86
N ASP A 208 -9.00 18.53 -19.37
CA ASP A 208 -10.22 18.78 -20.11
C ASP A 208 -11.31 19.31 -19.18
N GLY A 209 -11.74 20.56 -19.41
CA GLY A 209 -12.67 21.28 -18.54
C GLY A 209 -12.03 22.05 -17.38
N ALA A 210 -10.69 22.08 -17.26
CA ALA A 210 -10.00 22.99 -16.35
C ALA A 210 -10.08 24.45 -16.86
N SER A 211 -10.00 25.42 -15.93
CA SER A 211 -9.98 26.84 -16.30
C SER A 211 -8.63 27.23 -16.94
N MET A 212 -8.59 28.31 -17.72
CA MET A 212 -7.33 28.83 -18.28
C MET A 212 -6.29 29.11 -17.19
N ASP A 213 -6.73 29.66 -16.05
CA ASP A 213 -5.84 29.95 -14.92
C ASP A 213 -5.26 28.65 -14.34
N ALA A 214 -6.08 27.61 -14.14
CA ALA A 214 -5.62 26.31 -13.64
C ALA A 214 -4.66 25.61 -14.62
N LEU A 215 -4.92 25.73 -15.94
CA LEU A 215 -4.02 25.22 -16.98
C LEU A 215 -2.68 25.98 -16.98
N GLY A 216 -2.72 27.30 -16.80
CA GLY A 216 -1.53 28.14 -16.66
C GLY A 216 -0.69 27.74 -15.45
N ASP A 217 -1.30 27.68 -14.27
CA ASP A 217 -0.63 27.29 -13.02
C ASP A 217 -0.01 25.89 -13.12
N ALA A 218 -0.75 24.91 -13.68
CA ALA A 218 -0.23 23.56 -13.83
C ALA A 218 0.97 23.49 -14.79
N LEU A 219 0.98 24.33 -15.83
CA LEU A 219 2.06 24.41 -16.80
C LEU A 219 3.29 25.09 -16.19
N ASP A 220 3.11 26.17 -15.43
CA ASP A 220 4.18 26.84 -14.69
C ASP A 220 4.83 25.92 -13.64
N ASP A 221 4.03 25.12 -12.93
CA ASP A 221 4.51 24.11 -11.99
C ASP A 221 5.35 23.03 -12.70
N ALA A 222 4.87 22.54 -13.84
CA ALA A 222 5.57 21.53 -14.64
C ALA A 222 6.87 22.07 -15.26
N VAL A 223 6.88 23.31 -15.78
CA VAL A 223 8.09 24.02 -16.25
C VAL A 223 9.09 24.19 -15.10
N SER A 224 8.62 24.63 -13.93
CA SER A 224 9.45 24.79 -12.75
C SER A 224 10.11 23.47 -12.32
N LEU A 225 9.37 22.36 -12.39
CA LEU A 225 9.92 21.03 -12.09
C LEU A 225 10.92 20.57 -13.17
N ALA A 226 10.64 20.77 -14.45
CA ALA A 226 11.57 20.44 -15.54
C ALA A 226 12.90 21.17 -15.38
N ASN A 227 12.87 22.47 -15.07
CA ASN A 227 14.07 23.26 -14.82
C ASN A 227 14.91 22.73 -13.64
N ARG A 228 14.25 22.37 -12.52
CA ARG A 228 14.94 21.76 -11.36
C ARG A 228 15.57 20.41 -11.71
N LEU A 229 14.88 19.59 -12.53
CA LEU A 229 15.41 18.31 -12.99
C LEU A 229 16.63 18.52 -13.90
N GLU A 230 16.58 19.45 -14.85
CA GLU A 230 17.70 19.79 -15.72
C GLU A 230 18.92 20.28 -14.94
N GLU A 231 18.71 21.12 -13.93
CA GLU A 231 19.77 21.57 -13.04
C GLU A 231 20.39 20.39 -12.26
N ALA A 232 19.55 19.53 -11.67
CA ALA A 232 20.02 18.36 -10.91
C ALA A 232 20.82 17.40 -11.80
N ILE A 233 20.34 17.15 -13.02
CA ILE A 233 21.01 16.28 -14.01
C ILE A 233 22.34 16.88 -14.46
N SER A 234 22.38 18.19 -14.71
CA SER A 234 23.61 18.88 -15.16
C SER A 234 24.70 18.88 -14.09
N ASN A 235 24.30 18.90 -12.81
CA ASN A 235 25.22 18.87 -11.67
C ASN A 235 25.60 17.44 -11.23
N ALA A 236 24.94 16.40 -11.75
CA ALA A 236 25.15 15.02 -11.34
C ALA A 236 26.29 14.34 -12.13
N PRO A 237 27.01 13.37 -11.52
CA PRO A 237 28.00 12.58 -12.23
C PRO A 237 27.35 11.77 -13.37
N ALA A 238 28.14 11.43 -14.40
CA ALA A 238 27.67 10.56 -15.47
C ALA A 238 27.37 9.15 -14.92
N PRO A 239 26.39 8.41 -15.49
CA PRO A 239 26.08 7.05 -15.05
C PRO A 239 27.28 6.11 -15.06
N SER A 240 28.17 6.24 -16.04
CA SER A 240 29.41 5.45 -16.17
C SER A 240 30.42 5.70 -15.04
N ASP A 241 30.36 6.88 -14.41
CA ASP A 241 31.35 7.29 -13.40
C ASP A 241 30.87 6.94 -11.99
N THR A 242 29.57 7.04 -11.73
CA THR A 242 28.99 6.83 -10.41
C THR A 242 27.57 6.28 -10.54
N ALA A 243 27.48 4.95 -10.54
CA ALA A 243 26.25 4.19 -10.35
C ALA A 243 26.53 3.02 -9.39
N PRO A 244 25.59 2.68 -8.48
CA PRO A 244 24.30 3.33 -8.28
C PRO A 244 24.41 4.69 -7.54
N TYR A 245 23.63 5.69 -7.97
CA TYR A 245 23.63 7.04 -7.37
C TYR A 245 22.27 7.73 -7.51
N ARG A 246 21.78 8.39 -6.45
CA ARG A 246 20.54 9.18 -6.51
C ARG A 246 20.84 10.59 -6.99
N VAL A 247 20.33 10.93 -8.17
CA VAL A 247 20.50 12.23 -8.82
C VAL A 247 19.54 13.27 -8.24
N ALA A 248 18.25 12.91 -8.15
CA ALA A 248 17.20 13.81 -7.66
C ALA A 248 16.05 13.02 -7.02
N ALA A 249 15.32 13.65 -6.11
CA ALA A 249 14.06 13.16 -5.56
C ALA A 249 13.12 14.38 -5.42
N PRO A 250 12.40 14.76 -6.49
CA PRO A 250 11.59 15.98 -6.51
C PRO A 250 10.34 15.88 -5.63
N GLU A 251 9.84 14.67 -5.40
CA GLU A 251 8.73 14.37 -4.51
C GLU A 251 9.20 13.47 -3.37
N ARG A 252 8.41 13.47 -2.30
CA ARG A 252 8.41 12.45 -1.26
C ARG A 252 7.23 11.53 -1.52
N THR A 253 7.45 10.22 -1.48
CA THR A 253 6.39 9.20 -1.49
C THR A 253 6.39 8.46 -0.16
N VAL A 254 5.22 8.26 0.41
CA VAL A 254 5.03 7.51 1.65
C VAL A 254 3.84 6.56 1.47
N TRP A 255 3.98 5.35 1.99
CA TRP A 255 2.95 4.33 1.95
C TRP A 255 2.26 4.23 3.30
N ALA A 256 0.93 4.22 3.30
CA ALA A 256 0.11 3.95 4.47
C ALA A 256 -0.67 2.65 4.27
N TRP A 257 -0.41 1.65 5.11
CA TRP A 257 -1.18 0.42 5.21
C TRP A 257 -2.30 0.59 6.23
N PHE A 258 -3.51 0.20 5.86
CA PHE A 258 -4.64 0.21 6.78
C PHE A 258 -4.89 -1.21 7.30
N GLY A 259 -4.79 -1.41 8.61
CA GLY A 259 -5.32 -2.60 9.26
C GLY A 259 -6.86 -2.58 9.32
N ARG A 260 -7.43 -3.60 9.94
CA ARG A 260 -8.88 -3.75 10.03
C ARG A 260 -9.53 -2.58 10.76
N ASP A 261 -9.03 -2.18 11.93
CA ASP A 261 -9.68 -1.13 12.73
C ASP A 261 -9.62 0.21 11.99
N SER A 262 -8.52 0.48 11.29
CA SER A 262 -8.37 1.62 10.38
C SER A 262 -9.39 1.60 9.23
N ARG A 263 -9.65 0.44 8.61
CA ARG A 263 -10.69 0.32 7.57
C ARG A 263 -12.09 0.60 8.10
N PHE A 264 -12.39 0.16 9.32
CA PHE A 264 -13.67 0.46 9.97
C PHE A 264 -13.79 1.94 10.36
N ALA A 265 -12.70 2.59 10.79
CA ALA A 265 -12.68 4.04 10.99
C ALA A 265 -12.90 4.81 9.68
N LEU A 266 -12.38 4.31 8.55
CA LEU A 266 -12.68 4.86 7.22
C LEU A 266 -14.14 4.60 6.82
N ASP A 267 -14.72 3.46 7.18
CA ASP A 267 -16.16 3.19 6.98
C ASP A 267 -17.01 4.20 7.77
N ASP A 268 -16.65 4.50 9.03
CA ASP A 268 -17.33 5.51 9.85
C ASP A 268 -17.23 6.91 9.23
N ALA A 269 -16.04 7.31 8.79
CA ALA A 269 -15.83 8.60 8.12
C ALA A 269 -16.64 8.70 6.83
N ARG A 270 -16.74 7.61 6.07
CA ARG A 270 -17.59 7.52 4.88
C ARG A 270 -19.08 7.57 5.23
N GLY A 271 -19.49 6.89 6.30
CA GLY A 271 -20.85 6.84 6.83
C GLY A 271 -21.41 8.21 7.21
N ALA A 272 -20.56 9.14 7.62
CA ALA A 272 -20.92 10.53 7.85
C ALA A 272 -21.31 11.30 6.58
N VAL A 273 -20.96 10.79 5.40
CA VAL A 273 -21.20 11.43 4.10
C VAL A 273 -22.29 10.71 3.31
N THR A 274 -22.26 9.38 3.29
CA THR A 274 -23.20 8.58 2.52
C THR A 274 -23.41 7.21 3.18
N SER A 275 -24.56 6.58 2.91
CA SER A 275 -24.86 5.25 3.43
C SER A 275 -23.72 4.29 3.13
N THR A 276 -23.23 3.64 4.18
CA THR A 276 -22.07 2.76 4.13
C THR A 276 -22.44 1.45 4.80
N MET A 277 -22.25 0.31 4.13
CA MET A 277 -22.45 -0.99 4.74
C MET A 277 -21.29 -1.35 5.70
N ASP A 278 -21.54 -2.20 6.69
CA ASP A 278 -20.49 -2.60 7.63
C ASP A 278 -19.36 -3.35 6.93
N GLY A 279 -18.12 -2.93 7.19
CA GLY A 279 -16.94 -3.50 6.56
C GLY A 279 -16.82 -3.19 5.07
N HIS A 280 -17.37 -2.07 4.60
CA HIS A 280 -17.27 -1.61 3.22
C HIS A 280 -15.82 -1.71 2.71
N HIS A 281 -14.87 -1.01 3.34
CA HIS A 281 -13.48 -1.06 2.89
C HIS A 281 -12.84 -2.44 3.07
N ARG A 282 -13.18 -3.14 4.17
CA ARG A 282 -12.69 -4.50 4.45
C ARG A 282 -13.03 -5.49 3.34
N ILE A 283 -14.24 -5.44 2.80
CA ILE A 283 -14.71 -6.30 1.70
C ILE A 283 -14.05 -5.87 0.38
N LYS A 284 -14.05 -4.56 0.08
CA LYS A 284 -13.49 -4.01 -1.18
C LYS A 284 -11.98 -4.28 -1.34
N ALA A 285 -11.26 -4.32 -0.22
CA ALA A 285 -9.83 -4.63 -0.20
C ALA A 285 -9.54 -6.08 -0.65
N GLY A 286 -10.51 -6.99 -0.59
CA GLY A 286 -10.27 -8.40 -0.84
C GLY A 286 -10.18 -8.80 -2.31
N SER A 287 -10.99 -8.21 -3.19
CA SER A 287 -10.90 -8.45 -4.63
C SER A 287 -11.70 -7.43 -5.45
N GLU A 288 -11.45 -7.39 -6.76
CA GLU A 288 -12.26 -6.59 -7.70
C GLU A 288 -13.74 -6.99 -7.64
N ALA A 289 -14.02 -8.30 -7.70
CA ALA A 289 -15.38 -8.82 -7.62
C ALA A 289 -16.07 -8.45 -6.31
N ALA A 290 -15.37 -8.53 -5.17
CA ALA A 290 -15.90 -8.12 -3.88
C ALA A 290 -16.19 -6.61 -3.85
N SER A 291 -15.35 -5.80 -4.50
CA SER A 291 -15.59 -4.36 -4.63
C SER A 291 -16.86 -4.04 -5.40
N GLY A 292 -17.07 -4.68 -6.55
CA GLY A 292 -18.29 -4.51 -7.33
C GLY A 292 -19.55 -4.98 -6.59
N ALA A 293 -19.43 -6.04 -5.77
CA ALA A 293 -20.54 -6.55 -4.96
C ALA A 293 -20.96 -5.57 -3.85
N VAL A 294 -20.00 -4.89 -3.20
CA VAL A 294 -20.30 -3.82 -2.25
C VAL A 294 -21.03 -2.67 -2.94
N ASP A 295 -20.54 -2.22 -4.09
CA ASP A 295 -21.20 -1.13 -4.84
C ASP A 295 -22.65 -1.50 -5.22
N PHE A 296 -22.88 -2.74 -5.64
CA PHE A 296 -24.21 -3.26 -5.94
C PHE A 296 -25.10 -3.33 -4.68
N ALA A 297 -24.58 -3.85 -3.57
CA ALA A 297 -25.31 -3.98 -2.31
C ALA A 297 -25.75 -2.60 -1.77
N GLU A 298 -24.84 -1.62 -1.76
CA GLU A 298 -25.14 -0.25 -1.33
C GLU A 298 -26.15 0.43 -2.26
N ALA A 299 -26.05 0.22 -3.58
CA ALA A 299 -27.03 0.76 -4.54
C ALA A 299 -28.45 0.20 -4.32
N LEU A 300 -28.58 -1.01 -3.77
CA LEU A 300 -29.86 -1.60 -3.36
C LEU A 300 -30.31 -1.15 -1.95
N GLY A 301 -29.49 -0.38 -1.24
CA GLY A 301 -29.76 0.01 0.15
C GLY A 301 -29.65 -1.16 1.13
N ALA A 302 -28.83 -2.17 0.81
CA ALA A 302 -28.56 -3.27 1.73
C ALA A 302 -27.81 -2.77 2.97
N SER A 303 -28.22 -3.27 4.13
CA SER A 303 -27.53 -3.04 5.40
C SER A 303 -27.32 -4.37 6.10
N THR A 304 -26.26 -4.44 6.89
CA THR A 304 -25.90 -5.60 7.72
C THR A 304 -25.91 -5.20 9.19
N ASP A 305 -25.72 -6.17 10.08
CA ASP A 305 -25.53 -5.94 11.51
C ASP A 305 -24.15 -6.49 11.88
N GLY A 306 -23.13 -5.65 11.70
CA GLY A 306 -21.73 -6.02 11.75
C GLY A 306 -21.21 -6.65 10.46
N PHE A 307 -19.92 -7.00 10.45
CA PHE A 307 -19.24 -7.57 9.29
C PHE A 307 -19.85 -8.91 8.87
N PRO A 308 -20.36 -9.05 7.63
CA PRO A 308 -21.08 -10.24 7.19
C PRO A 308 -20.14 -11.38 6.75
N PHE A 309 -19.29 -11.88 7.66
CA PHE A 309 -18.23 -12.86 7.37
C PHE A 309 -18.72 -14.08 6.56
N GLY A 310 -19.84 -14.68 6.95
CA GLY A 310 -20.39 -15.85 6.26
C GLY A 310 -20.74 -15.57 4.78
N ALA A 311 -21.35 -14.42 4.50
CA ALA A 311 -21.71 -14.03 3.13
C ALA A 311 -20.48 -13.66 2.29
N VAL A 312 -19.52 -12.95 2.90
CA VAL A 312 -18.26 -12.56 2.24
C VAL A 312 -17.45 -13.80 1.89
N THR A 313 -17.28 -14.72 2.83
CA THR A 313 -16.50 -15.94 2.60
C THR A 313 -17.19 -16.91 1.65
N ASP A 314 -18.53 -16.96 1.62
CA ASP A 314 -19.27 -17.76 0.66
C ASP A 314 -19.08 -17.34 -0.79
N GLN A 315 -18.94 -16.04 -1.04
CA GLN A 315 -18.85 -15.51 -2.40
C GLN A 315 -17.41 -15.31 -2.86
N PHE A 316 -16.53 -14.93 -1.94
CA PHE A 316 -15.19 -14.46 -2.28
C PHE A 316 -14.09 -15.10 -1.44
N GLY A 317 -14.41 -15.59 -0.24
CA GLY A 317 -13.40 -16.15 0.65
C GLY A 317 -13.07 -17.60 0.36
N PRO A 318 -12.17 -18.18 1.17
CA PRO A 318 -11.76 -19.55 0.99
C PRO A 318 -12.85 -20.55 1.40
N THR A 319 -12.80 -21.73 0.81
CA THR A 319 -13.66 -22.88 1.09
C THR A 319 -12.85 -24.08 1.59
N GLU A 320 -13.53 -25.07 2.17
CA GLU A 320 -12.85 -26.29 2.62
C GLU A 320 -12.13 -27.00 1.47
N GLY A 321 -10.87 -27.35 1.69
CA GLY A 321 -9.97 -27.93 0.70
C GLY A 321 -9.11 -26.90 -0.06
N ASP A 322 -9.40 -25.60 0.03
CA ASP A 322 -8.57 -24.57 -0.60
C ASP A 322 -7.25 -24.38 0.15
N LEU A 323 -6.22 -23.94 -0.59
CA LEU A 323 -4.91 -23.60 -0.03
C LEU A 323 -4.75 -22.09 0.14
N VAL A 324 -4.78 -21.62 1.38
CA VAL A 324 -4.59 -20.20 1.72
C VAL A 324 -3.18 -19.92 2.19
N ALA A 325 -2.60 -18.80 1.77
CA ALA A 325 -1.35 -18.29 2.31
C ALA A 325 -1.56 -17.73 3.72
N ILE A 326 -0.55 -17.82 4.57
CA ILE A 326 -0.49 -17.08 5.83
C ILE A 326 0.53 -15.97 5.63
N GLU A 327 0.03 -14.77 5.48
CA GLU A 327 0.80 -13.57 5.17
C GLU A 327 1.07 -12.81 6.48
N HIS A 328 2.31 -12.96 6.96
CA HIS A 328 2.83 -12.47 8.24
C HIS A 328 3.54 -11.14 8.00
N GLY A 329 2.81 -10.03 8.17
CA GLY A 329 3.37 -8.69 8.12
C GLY A 329 4.23 -8.41 9.35
N LYS A 330 5.27 -7.61 9.19
CA LYS A 330 6.11 -7.10 10.29
C LYS A 330 5.93 -5.59 10.46
N PRO A 331 6.11 -5.03 11.67
CA PRO A 331 5.96 -3.59 11.90
C PRO A 331 6.90 -2.74 11.06
N ASP A 332 8.06 -3.29 10.72
CA ASP A 332 8.98 -2.61 9.84
C ASP A 332 8.48 -2.48 8.41
N GLY A 333 7.46 -3.24 7.98
CA GLY A 333 6.79 -3.22 6.68
C GLY A 333 7.11 -4.40 5.77
N ARG A 334 7.97 -5.33 6.21
CA ARG A 334 8.19 -6.60 5.48
C ARG A 334 6.96 -7.49 5.53
N LEU A 335 6.74 -8.23 4.45
CA LEU A 335 5.74 -9.29 4.38
C LEU A 335 6.41 -10.65 4.21
N ILE A 336 6.17 -11.58 5.14
CA ILE A 336 6.70 -12.93 5.11
C ILE A 336 5.54 -13.91 4.91
N THR A 337 5.59 -14.70 3.84
CA THR A 337 4.61 -15.78 3.64
C THR A 337 5.09 -17.03 4.36
N LEU A 338 4.44 -17.41 5.47
CA LEU A 338 4.80 -18.59 6.27
C LEU A 338 4.47 -19.94 5.60
N GLY A 339 4.04 -19.90 4.34
CA GLY A 339 3.57 -21.03 3.55
C GLY A 339 2.06 -21.01 3.30
N ARG A 340 1.59 -22.05 2.62
CA ARG A 340 0.16 -22.27 2.36
C ARG A 340 -0.35 -23.43 3.20
N GLY A 341 -1.57 -23.31 3.71
CA GLY A 341 -2.25 -24.38 4.44
C GLY A 341 -3.62 -24.67 3.85
N GLU A 342 -4.07 -25.91 4.04
CA GLU A 342 -5.40 -26.38 3.63
C GLU A 342 -6.44 -25.88 4.62
N VAL A 343 -7.51 -25.28 4.11
CA VAL A 343 -8.69 -24.94 4.91
C VAL A 343 -9.45 -26.22 5.23
N THR A 344 -9.50 -26.60 6.50
CA THR A 344 -10.16 -27.84 6.95
C THR A 344 -11.56 -27.61 7.52
N ASP A 345 -11.86 -26.38 7.91
CA ASP A 345 -13.15 -26.01 8.50
C ASP A 345 -13.38 -24.50 8.33
N ARG A 346 -14.64 -24.12 8.10
CA ARG A 346 -15.07 -22.72 8.02
C ARG A 346 -16.37 -22.52 8.79
N ASP A 347 -16.25 -21.90 9.97
CA ASP A 347 -17.37 -21.54 10.82
C ASP A 347 -17.85 -20.13 10.47
N ARG A 348 -19.00 -20.08 9.79
CA ARG A 348 -19.62 -18.84 9.29
C ARG A 348 -20.09 -17.93 10.41
N ASP A 349 -20.63 -18.52 11.48
CA ASP A 349 -21.27 -17.78 12.57
C ASP A 349 -20.22 -17.24 13.55
N ALA A 350 -19.16 -18.03 13.80
CA ALA A 350 -18.05 -17.60 14.64
C ALA A 350 -16.97 -16.80 13.89
N GLY A 351 -17.15 -16.54 12.60
CA GLY A 351 -16.20 -15.75 11.81
C GLY A 351 -14.82 -16.40 11.64
N ARG A 352 -14.76 -17.74 11.57
CA ARG A 352 -13.50 -18.49 11.76
C ARG A 352 -13.15 -19.42 10.61
N VAL A 353 -11.88 -19.44 10.22
CA VAL A 353 -11.28 -20.43 9.32
C VAL A 353 -10.23 -21.24 10.06
N THR A 354 -10.27 -22.57 9.92
CA THR A 354 -9.23 -23.46 10.43
C THR A 354 -8.32 -23.90 9.29
N VAL A 355 -7.02 -23.65 9.44
CA VAL A 355 -5.99 -23.92 8.44
C VAL A 355 -5.02 -24.97 8.97
N ARG A 356 -4.77 -26.02 8.17
CA ARG A 356 -3.83 -27.10 8.47
C ARG A 356 -2.60 -26.99 7.58
N ARG A 357 -1.41 -27.08 8.17
CA ARG A 357 -0.12 -27.16 7.47
C ARG A 357 0.67 -28.37 7.91
N GLU A 358 1.36 -28.99 6.97
CA GLU A 358 2.42 -29.96 7.27
C GLU A 358 3.72 -29.21 7.55
N MET A 359 4.42 -29.62 8.60
CA MET A 359 5.64 -28.95 9.03
C MET A 359 6.85 -29.68 8.45
N SER A 360 7.80 -28.91 7.91
CA SER A 360 9.08 -29.49 7.50
C SER A 360 9.93 -29.84 8.73
N PRO A 361 10.60 -30.99 8.75
CA PRO A 361 11.51 -31.36 9.83
C PRO A 361 12.77 -30.47 9.83
N GLY A 362 13.42 -30.38 10.98
CA GLY A 362 14.66 -29.62 11.17
C GLY A 362 14.43 -28.31 11.92
N GLY A 363 15.00 -28.24 13.12
CA GLY A 363 14.82 -27.15 14.07
C GLY A 363 13.86 -27.50 15.21
N ALA A 364 13.59 -26.51 16.06
CA ALA A 364 12.58 -26.56 17.09
C ALA A 364 11.44 -25.59 16.74
N TYR A 365 10.29 -25.75 17.38
CA TYR A 365 9.31 -24.68 17.46
C TYR A 365 9.86 -23.61 18.41
N ASP A 366 10.06 -22.40 17.89
CA ASP A 366 10.51 -21.25 18.67
C ASP A 366 9.59 -21.01 19.86
N GLU A 367 10.16 -20.56 20.99
CA GLU A 367 9.53 -20.40 22.30
C GLU A 367 8.97 -21.66 22.99
N LEU A 368 8.68 -22.74 22.25
CA LEU A 368 8.27 -24.04 22.81
C LEU A 368 9.46 -24.95 23.13
N GLY A 369 10.60 -24.78 22.43
CA GLY A 369 11.78 -25.64 22.61
C GLY A 369 11.56 -27.12 22.22
N VAL A 370 10.49 -27.41 21.47
CA VAL A 370 10.13 -28.77 21.04
C VAL A 370 10.63 -29.04 19.63
N GLU A 371 11.28 -30.17 19.41
CA GLU A 371 11.80 -30.55 18.09
C GLU A 371 10.69 -30.74 17.04
N ARG A 372 10.95 -30.19 15.85
CA ARG A 372 10.11 -30.36 14.66
C ARG A 372 10.45 -31.67 13.97
N GLU A 373 9.49 -32.58 13.95
CA GLU A 373 9.63 -33.91 13.38
C GLU A 373 8.89 -34.01 12.05
N GLU A 374 9.30 -34.99 11.23
CA GLU A 374 8.62 -35.28 9.97
C GLU A 374 7.20 -35.78 10.23
N GLY A 375 6.23 -35.17 9.54
CA GLY A 375 4.80 -35.49 9.71
C GLY A 375 4.12 -34.70 10.82
N ASP A 376 4.83 -33.79 11.50
CA ASP A 376 4.20 -32.82 12.38
C ASP A 376 3.22 -31.92 11.62
N VAL A 377 2.13 -31.57 12.29
CA VAL A 377 1.05 -30.76 11.72
C VAL A 377 0.77 -29.55 12.60
N ALA A 378 0.71 -28.38 11.97
CA ALA A 378 0.21 -27.17 12.60
C ALA A 378 -1.26 -26.95 12.21
N THR A 379 -2.13 -26.83 13.21
CA THR A 379 -3.54 -26.43 13.02
C THR A 379 -3.72 -25.04 13.60
N THR A 380 -3.98 -24.06 12.74
CA THR A 380 -4.17 -22.66 13.12
C THR A 380 -5.63 -22.26 12.96
N ARG A 381 -6.17 -21.52 13.92
CA ARG A 381 -7.56 -21.04 13.87
C ARG A 381 -7.58 -19.53 13.76
N PHE A 382 -7.97 -19.01 12.61
CA PHE A 382 -8.07 -17.59 12.36
C PHE A 382 -9.51 -17.14 12.54
N THR A 383 -9.74 -16.23 13.48
CA THR A 383 -11.04 -15.57 13.66
C THR A 383 -10.93 -14.14 13.17
N GLU A 384 -11.79 -13.78 12.22
CA GLU A 384 -11.85 -12.44 11.63
C GLU A 384 -11.99 -11.36 12.71
N GLY A 385 -11.09 -10.38 12.68
CA GLY A 385 -11.07 -9.26 13.62
C GLY A 385 -10.47 -9.55 14.99
N ASN A 386 -10.02 -10.78 15.26
CA ASN A 386 -9.30 -11.05 16.50
C ASN A 386 -7.87 -10.52 16.43
N TRP A 387 -7.41 -9.93 17.53
CA TRP A 387 -6.04 -9.46 17.76
C TRP A 387 -5.04 -10.58 18.11
N TRP A 388 -5.47 -11.84 17.97
CA TRP A 388 -4.64 -13.00 18.23
C TRP A 388 -5.19 -14.23 17.52
N TYR A 389 -4.33 -15.22 17.29
CA TYR A 389 -4.75 -16.53 16.77
C TYR A 389 -3.93 -17.67 17.37
N PRO A 390 -4.54 -18.83 17.69
CA PRO A 390 -3.82 -19.99 18.20
C PRO A 390 -3.38 -20.91 17.06
N THR A 391 -2.17 -21.44 17.20
CA THR A 391 -1.62 -22.58 16.45
C THR A 391 -1.34 -23.73 17.41
N VAL A 392 -1.94 -24.88 17.13
CA VAL A 392 -1.69 -26.13 17.86
C VAL A 392 -0.80 -27.02 17.02
N TYR A 393 0.34 -27.43 17.57
CA TYR A 393 1.26 -28.36 16.94
C TYR A 393 1.01 -29.77 17.43
N LYS A 394 0.93 -30.73 16.50
CA LYS A 394 0.68 -32.15 16.80
C LYS A 394 1.68 -33.05 16.10
N GLY A 395 2.13 -34.07 16.83
CA GLY A 395 2.94 -35.15 16.28
C GLY A 395 2.14 -36.13 15.43
N THR A 396 2.84 -37.05 14.76
CA THR A 396 2.24 -38.12 13.93
C THR A 396 1.37 -39.10 14.73
N ASP A 397 1.61 -39.20 16.04
CA ASP A 397 0.83 -40.00 16.99
C ASP A 397 -0.42 -39.28 17.52
N GLY A 398 -0.62 -38.00 17.11
CA GLY A 398 -1.75 -37.16 17.48
C GLY A 398 -1.58 -36.41 18.81
N HIS A 399 -0.46 -36.58 19.53
CA HIS A 399 -0.22 -35.83 20.77
C HIS A 399 0.08 -34.37 20.48
N VAL A 400 -0.43 -33.48 21.33
CA VAL A 400 -0.16 -32.04 21.27
C VAL A 400 1.26 -31.80 21.78
N LYS A 401 2.08 -31.17 20.94
CA LYS A 401 3.45 -30.78 21.26
C LYS A 401 3.51 -29.41 21.97
N GLY A 402 2.55 -28.54 21.66
CA GLY A 402 2.42 -27.22 22.29
C GLY A 402 1.31 -26.40 21.61
N THR A 403 0.88 -25.34 22.29
CA THR A 403 -0.03 -24.34 21.73
C THR A 403 0.64 -22.97 21.79
N TYR A 404 0.71 -22.32 20.64
CA TYR A 404 1.26 -20.99 20.46
C TYR A 404 0.14 -20.03 20.09
N LEU A 405 0.03 -18.89 20.76
CA LEU A 405 -1.00 -17.89 20.52
C LEU A 405 -0.32 -16.58 20.15
N ASN A 406 -0.37 -16.23 18.88
CA ASN A 406 0.27 -15.01 18.40
C ASN A 406 -0.60 -13.79 18.66
N VAL A 407 0.00 -12.68 19.12
CA VAL A 407 -0.69 -11.38 19.23
C VAL A 407 -0.30 -10.51 18.04
N SER A 408 -1.32 -10.07 17.31
CA SER A 408 -1.18 -9.35 16.05
C SER A 408 -2.19 -8.21 15.97
N THR A 409 -2.10 -7.38 14.93
CA THR A 409 -3.26 -6.58 14.50
C THR A 409 -4.45 -7.48 14.18
N PRO A 410 -5.70 -6.96 14.10
CA PRO A 410 -6.86 -7.80 13.84
C PRO A 410 -6.68 -8.65 12.57
N VAL A 411 -6.89 -9.95 12.70
CA VAL A 411 -6.74 -10.91 11.61
C VAL A 411 -7.81 -10.69 10.54
N GLU A 412 -7.41 -10.74 9.27
CA GLU A 412 -8.29 -10.58 8.13
C GLU A 412 -8.18 -11.78 7.17
N VAL A 413 -9.29 -12.48 6.97
CA VAL A 413 -9.43 -13.61 6.04
C VAL A 413 -9.79 -13.09 4.64
N PHE A 414 -8.85 -13.17 3.71
CA PHE A 414 -8.99 -12.83 2.30
C PHE A 414 -9.18 -14.08 1.42
N PRO A 415 -9.56 -13.94 0.14
CA PRO A 415 -9.80 -15.07 -0.75
C PRO A 415 -8.69 -16.14 -0.75
N ASP A 416 -7.44 -15.68 -0.91
CA ASP A 416 -6.28 -16.55 -1.09
C ASP A 416 -5.27 -16.52 0.08
N ALA A 417 -5.53 -15.70 1.10
CA ALA A 417 -4.60 -15.45 2.20
C ALA A 417 -5.31 -15.06 3.49
N VAL A 418 -4.68 -15.34 4.62
CA VAL A 418 -4.99 -14.69 5.91
C VAL A 418 -3.88 -13.68 6.20
N ARG A 419 -4.26 -12.44 6.54
CA ARG A 419 -3.34 -11.30 6.72
C ARG A 419 -3.45 -10.69 8.11
N TYR A 420 -2.31 -10.26 8.63
CA TYR A 420 -2.15 -9.48 9.85
C TYR A 420 -0.73 -8.89 9.89
N VAL A 421 -0.52 -7.89 10.74
CA VAL A 421 0.81 -7.44 11.16
C VAL A 421 1.06 -8.03 12.54
N ASP A 422 2.10 -8.84 12.64
CA ASP A 422 2.58 -9.44 13.88
C ASP A 422 3.18 -8.37 14.79
N LEU A 423 2.84 -8.42 16.08
CA LEU A 423 3.30 -7.45 17.08
C LEU A 423 4.36 -8.04 18.01
N HIS A 424 4.99 -9.13 17.58
CA HIS A 424 6.09 -9.86 18.24
C HIS A 424 5.73 -10.53 19.57
N VAL A 425 4.73 -10.04 20.30
CA VAL A 425 4.32 -10.62 21.58
C VAL A 425 3.49 -11.88 21.36
N ASP A 426 3.83 -12.95 22.06
CA ASP A 426 3.11 -14.21 22.00
C ASP A 426 2.73 -14.71 23.38
N VAL A 427 1.72 -15.58 23.42
CA VAL A 427 1.37 -16.37 24.61
C VAL A 427 1.61 -17.84 24.31
N VAL A 428 2.43 -18.49 25.10
CA VAL A 428 2.80 -19.90 24.91
C VAL A 428 2.21 -20.75 26.01
N LYS A 429 1.51 -21.83 25.64
CA LYS A 429 1.10 -22.90 26.56
C LYS A 429 1.93 -24.15 26.30
N HIS A 430 2.81 -24.45 27.25
CA HIS A 430 3.67 -25.62 27.24
C HIS A 430 2.87 -26.90 27.48
N ALA A 431 3.44 -28.05 27.11
CA ALA A 431 2.80 -29.35 27.29
C ALA A 431 2.55 -29.72 28.77
N ASP A 432 3.26 -29.09 29.71
CA ASP A 432 3.09 -29.28 31.15
C ASP A 432 2.01 -28.37 31.77
N GLY A 433 1.36 -27.53 30.95
CA GLY A 433 0.31 -26.58 31.37
C GLY A 433 0.82 -25.18 31.69
N THR A 434 2.14 -24.95 31.74
CA THR A 434 2.69 -23.61 32.01
C THR A 434 2.30 -22.63 30.89
N VAL A 435 1.81 -21.45 31.27
CA VAL A 435 1.43 -20.36 30.34
C VAL A 435 2.22 -19.09 30.63
N GLU A 436 2.90 -18.56 29.63
CA GLU A 436 3.70 -17.33 29.74
C GLU A 436 3.53 -16.42 28.52
N VAL A 437 3.81 -15.12 28.72
CA VAL A 437 3.97 -14.14 27.64
C VAL A 437 5.46 -14.08 27.30
N VAL A 438 5.78 -14.09 26.01
CA VAL A 438 7.16 -14.03 25.50
C VAL A 438 7.34 -12.86 24.53
N ASP A 439 8.60 -12.49 24.27
CA ASP A 439 9.03 -11.49 23.27
C ASP A 439 8.49 -10.06 23.46
N GLU A 440 8.19 -9.68 24.72
CA GLU A 440 7.83 -8.30 25.08
C GLU A 440 8.94 -7.28 24.77
N ASP A 441 10.20 -7.71 24.81
CA ASP A 441 11.37 -6.89 24.47
C ASP A 441 11.44 -6.59 22.97
N GLU A 442 11.12 -7.53 22.09
CA GLU A 442 11.06 -7.27 20.63
C GLU A 442 10.01 -6.21 20.29
N LEU A 443 8.84 -6.23 20.95
CA LEU A 443 7.82 -5.19 20.79
C LEU A 443 8.34 -3.82 21.29
N ARG A 444 9.05 -3.78 22.42
CA ARG A 444 9.64 -2.54 22.95
C ARG A 444 10.70 -1.97 21.99
N GLU A 445 11.51 -2.83 21.38
CA GLU A 445 12.48 -2.40 20.36
C GLU A 445 11.79 -1.77 19.14
N CYS A 446 10.63 -2.30 18.72
CA CYS A 446 9.83 -1.71 17.65
C CYS A 446 9.27 -0.32 18.03
N VAL A 447 8.87 -0.13 19.29
CA VAL A 447 8.43 1.18 19.81
C VAL A 447 9.59 2.18 19.85
N ASP A 448 10.74 1.77 20.38
CA ASP A 448 11.94 2.60 20.44
C ASP A 448 12.44 2.99 19.04
N ALA A 449 12.23 2.13 18.04
CA ALA A 449 12.51 2.40 16.63
C ALA A 449 11.44 3.23 15.91
N GLY A 450 10.30 3.52 16.56
CA GLY A 450 9.17 4.26 15.98
C GLY A 450 8.36 3.47 14.94
N LEU A 451 8.49 2.15 14.91
CA LEU A 451 7.76 1.26 14.00
C LEU A 451 6.37 0.86 14.54
N VAL A 452 6.19 0.94 15.85
CA VAL A 452 4.94 0.68 16.56
C VAL A 452 4.65 1.87 17.47
N SER A 453 3.43 2.39 17.45
CA SER A 453 3.02 3.46 18.37
C SER A 453 2.90 2.94 19.81
N GLU A 454 3.06 3.84 20.79
CA GLU A 454 2.84 3.48 22.20
C GLU A 454 1.43 2.91 22.42
N GLU A 455 0.42 3.51 21.79
CA GLU A 455 -0.98 3.05 21.88
C GLU A 455 -1.16 1.62 21.33
N LEU A 456 -0.54 1.29 20.19
CA LEU A 456 -0.62 -0.05 19.60
C LEU A 456 0.13 -1.07 20.46
N SER A 457 1.26 -0.69 21.06
CA SER A 457 2.01 -1.53 21.99
C SER A 457 1.21 -1.84 23.26
N GLU A 458 0.60 -0.81 23.88
CA GLU A 458 -0.27 -0.97 25.05
C GLU A 458 -1.46 -1.89 24.74
N LYS A 459 -2.05 -1.74 23.55
CA LYS A 459 -3.11 -2.62 23.07
C LYS A 459 -2.66 -4.07 22.96
N ALA A 460 -1.49 -4.33 22.36
CA ALA A 460 -0.93 -5.66 22.19
C ALA A 460 -0.68 -6.35 23.54
N LEU A 461 0.00 -5.67 24.47
CA LEU A 461 0.27 -6.19 25.82
C LEU A 461 -1.02 -6.46 26.59
N SER A 462 -2.03 -5.59 26.45
CA SER A 462 -3.35 -5.81 27.03
C SER A 462 -4.07 -7.04 26.45
N VAL A 463 -3.90 -7.32 25.16
CA VAL A 463 -4.43 -8.55 24.53
C VAL A 463 -3.69 -9.77 25.05
N ALA A 464 -2.35 -9.74 25.07
CA ALA A 464 -1.51 -10.83 25.54
C ALA A 464 -1.90 -11.27 26.97
N GLU A 465 -2.03 -10.32 27.90
CA GLU A 465 -2.40 -10.64 29.28
C GLU A 465 -3.82 -11.21 29.42
N ARG A 466 -4.79 -10.70 28.63
CA ARG A 466 -6.15 -11.28 28.61
C ARG A 466 -6.14 -12.72 28.08
N VAL A 467 -5.37 -12.98 27.02
CA VAL A 467 -5.25 -14.30 26.41
C VAL A 467 -4.58 -15.26 27.39
N ARG A 468 -3.46 -14.87 28.00
CA ARG A 468 -2.78 -15.63 29.04
C ARG A 468 -3.72 -16.01 30.19
N ALA A 469 -4.49 -15.05 30.70
CA ALA A 469 -5.44 -15.31 31.79
C ALA A 469 -6.50 -16.33 31.37
N ALA A 470 -7.12 -16.17 30.20
CA ALA A 470 -8.14 -17.09 29.71
C ALA A 470 -7.60 -18.52 29.50
N VAL A 471 -6.38 -18.66 28.99
CA VAL A 471 -5.76 -19.96 28.71
C VAL A 471 -5.26 -20.66 29.98
N SER A 472 -4.95 -19.88 31.02
CA SER A 472 -4.55 -20.41 32.35
C SER A 472 -5.75 -20.90 33.15
N ASP A 473 -6.94 -20.33 32.93
CA ASP A 473 -8.18 -20.70 33.62
C ASP A 473 -8.89 -21.92 33.00
N ASP A 474 -8.48 -22.35 31.80
CA ASP A 474 -9.03 -23.48 31.04
C ASP A 474 -8.47 -24.86 31.47
N ASP A 475 -7.75 -24.94 32.59
CA ASP A 475 -7.17 -26.17 33.17
C ASP A 475 -8.09 -26.93 34.17
#